data_AF-A0A645IYR4-F1
#
_entry.id   AF-A0A645IYR4-F1
#
_cell.length_a   1.000
_cell.length_b   1.000
_cell.length_c   1.000
_cell.angle_alpha   90.00
_cell.angle_beta   90.00
_cell.angle_gamma   90.00
#
_symmetry.space_group_name_H-M   'P 1'
#
loop_
_entity.id
_entity.type
_entity.pdbx_description
1 polymer ?
#
loop_
_entity_poly.entity_id
_entity_poly.type
_entity_poly.pdbx_seq_one_letter_code
_entity_poly.pdbx_strand_id
1 'polypeptide(L)' 'MAIVDGRVQVRNWTDKEGGKRRSTEIVADNVYFGDSKPSADGDGQQSSAPPADFIPDFDDSSWPV' A
#
# COMPACT_ATOMS: atom_id res chain seq x y z
N MET A 1 -13.93 -2.32 -6.56
CA MET A 1 -13.82 -3.75 -6.17
C MET A 1 -12.37 -4.22 -6.26
N ALA A 2 -11.89 -5.02 -5.29
CA ALA A 2 -10.57 -5.64 -5.34
C ALA A 2 -10.67 -7.14 -5.05
N ILE A 3 -9.92 -7.94 -5.81
CA ILE A 3 -9.80 -9.39 -5.66
C ILE A 3 -8.37 -9.65 -5.18
N VAL A 4 -8.25 -10.39 -4.08
CA VAL A 4 -6.96 -10.76 -3.50
C VAL A 4 -6.81 -12.27 -3.60
N ASP A 5 -5.75 -12.72 -4.25
CA ASP A 5 -5.30 -14.10 -4.25
C ASP A 5 -4.12 -14.26 -3.29
N GLY A 6 -4.14 -15.31 -2.49
CA GLY A 6 -3.15 -15.55 -1.46
C GLY A 6 -3.63 -16.56 -0.40
N ARG A 7 -3.00 -16.51 0.78
CA ARG A 7 -3.23 -17.48 1.87
C ARG A 7 -3.88 -16.82 3.08
N VAL A 8 -4.85 -17.51 3.67
CA VAL A 8 -5.47 -17.09 4.93
C VAL A 8 -4.65 -17.61 6.10
N GLN A 9 -4.32 -16.74 7.04
CA GLN A 9 -3.68 -17.08 8.29
C GLN A 9 -4.59 -16.71 9.45
N VAL A 10 -4.66 -17.60 10.44
CA VAL A 10 -5.49 -17.40 11.63
C VAL A 10 -4.61 -17.51 12.84
N ARG A 11 -4.41 -16.38 13.54
CA ARG A 11 -3.61 -16.33 14.77
C ARG A 11 -4.52 -16.21 15.98
N ASN A 12 -4.29 -17.07 16.97
CA ASN A 12 -4.92 -16.94 18.27
C ASN A 12 -4.04 -16.06 19.16
N TRP A 13 -4.66 -15.12 19.87
CA TRP A 13 -3.97 -14.26 20.83
C TRP A 13 -4.85 -14.06 22.07
N THR A 14 -4.21 -13.67 23.16
CA THR A 14 -4.92 -13.39 24.42
C THR A 14 -4.97 -11.87 24.60
N ASP A 15 -6.18 -11.35 24.78
CA ASP A 15 -6.35 -9.93 25.09
C ASP A 15 -5.87 -9.59 26.51
N LYS A 16 -5.76 -8.30 26.83
CA LYS A 16 -5.23 -7.85 28.12
C LYS A 16 -6.07 -8.29 29.32
N GLU A 17 -7.31 -8.70 29.07
CA GLU A 17 -8.29 -9.15 30.07
C GLU A 17 -8.31 -10.69 30.19
N GLY A 18 -7.45 -11.39 29.44
CA GLY A 18 -7.33 -12.85 29.47
C GLY A 18 -8.27 -13.59 28.51
N GLY A 19 -9.04 -12.87 27.71
CA GLY A 19 -9.93 -13.42 26.70
C GLY A 19 -9.17 -14.02 25.52
N LYS A 20 -9.50 -15.25 25.12
CA LYS A 20 -8.95 -15.87 23.90
C LYS A 20 -9.61 -15.26 22.67
N ARG A 21 -8.82 -14.62 21.83
CA ARG A 21 -9.22 -13.99 20.58
C ARG A 21 -8.56 -14.66 19.39
N ARG A 22 -9.17 -14.48 18.22
CA ARG A 22 -8.71 -15.00 16.94
C ARG A 22 -8.70 -13.88 15.93
N SER A 23 -7.54 -13.63 15.31
CA SER A 23 -7.38 -12.69 14.21
C SER A 23 -7.17 -13.46 12.91
N THR A 24 -8.00 -13.18 11.91
CA THR A 24 -7.86 -13.72 10.55
C THR A 24 -7.19 -12.67 9.69
N GLU A 25 -6.10 -13.04 9.04
CA GLU A 25 -5.30 -12.18 8.17
C GLU A 25 -5.17 -12.86 6.81
N ILE A 26 -5.17 -12.08 5.74
CA ILE A 26 -4.98 -12.57 4.38
C ILE A 26 -3.62 -12.07 3.93
N VAL A 27 -2.67 -12.98 3.70
CA VAL A 27 -1.39 -12.66 3.11
C VAL A 27 -1.56 -12.72 1.61
N ALA A 28 -1.58 -11.54 0.98
CA ALA A 28 -1.79 -11.39 -0.45
C ALA A 28 -0.52 -11.75 -1.22
N ASP A 29 -0.65 -12.64 -2.20
CA ASP A 29 0.40 -12.93 -3.18
C ASP A 29 0.15 -12.13 -4.47
N ASN A 30 -1.12 -11.99 -4.90
CA ASN A 30 -1.51 -11.14 -6.03
C ASN A 30 -2.79 -10.34 -5.71
N VAL A 31 -2.87 -9.09 -6.15
CA VAL A 31 -4.05 -8.23 -5.95
C VAL A 31 -4.49 -7.63 -7.28
N TYR A 32 -5.75 -7.82 -7.62
CA TYR A 32 -6.39 -7.26 -8.81
C TYR A 32 -7.48 -6.26 -8.43
N PHE A 33 -7.36 -5.04 -8.92
CA PHE A 33 -8.36 -3.98 -8.71
C PHE A 33 -9.25 -3.91 -9.95
N GLY A 34 -10.42 -4.55 -9.88
CA GLY A 34 -11.28 -4.79 -11.05
C GLY A 34 -12.37 -3.76 -11.29
N ASP A 35 -12.51 -2.77 -10.40
CA ASP A 35 -13.52 -1.74 -10.52
C ASP A 35 -12.87 -0.43 -10.12
N SER A 36 -12.45 0.29 -11.15
CA SER A 36 -12.12 1.71 -11.11
C SER A 36 -13.42 2.41 -10.75
N LYS A 37 -13.39 3.23 -9.70
CA LYS A 37 -14.44 4.24 -9.43
C LYS A 37 -14.88 4.81 -10.80
N PRO A 38 -16.18 4.81 -11.16
CA PRO A 38 -16.60 5.50 -12.37
C PRO A 38 -16.03 6.90 -12.26
N SER A 39 -15.28 7.34 -13.27
CA SER A 39 -14.70 8.66 -13.34
C SER A 39 -15.83 9.69 -13.34
N ALA A 40 -16.36 9.99 -12.15
CA ALA A 40 -17.08 11.21 -11.88
C ALA A 40 -16.00 12.28 -11.78
N ASP A 41 -15.74 12.89 -12.94
CA ASP A 41 -15.21 14.24 -13.11
C ASP A 41 -14.03 14.65 -12.21
N GLY A 42 -12.84 14.60 -12.81
CA GLY A 42 -11.71 15.44 -12.43
C GLY A 42 -10.90 14.97 -11.22
N ASP A 43 -9.59 15.15 -11.33
CA ASP A 43 -8.59 14.98 -10.27
C ASP A 43 -8.32 13.56 -9.78
N GLY A 44 -7.21 13.01 -10.26
CA GLY A 44 -6.63 11.82 -9.62
C GLY A 44 -5.58 11.07 -10.44
N GLN A 45 -5.04 11.64 -11.50
CA GLN A 45 -3.81 11.12 -12.11
C GLN A 45 -2.72 12.18 -11.97
N GLN A 46 -2.30 12.41 -10.73
CA GLN A 46 -1.08 13.15 -10.46
C GLN A 46 0.08 12.23 -10.85
N SER A 47 0.45 12.33 -12.12
CA SER A 47 1.67 11.77 -12.68
C SER A 47 2.80 11.94 -11.68
N SER A 48 3.35 10.84 -11.16
CA SER A 48 4.58 10.86 -10.37
C SER A 48 5.83 11.16 -11.22
N ALA A 49 5.64 11.88 -12.33
CA ALA A 49 6.73 12.42 -13.12
C ALA A 49 7.32 13.58 -12.32
N PRO A 50 8.63 13.57 -12.04
CA PRO A 50 9.26 14.74 -11.46
C PRO A 50 9.02 15.94 -12.40
N PRO A 51 8.90 17.17 -11.86
CA PRO A 51 8.74 18.36 -12.69
C PRO A 51 9.89 18.41 -13.71
N ALA A 52 9.60 18.92 -14.92
CA ALA A 52 10.57 18.91 -16.03
C ALA A 52 11.90 19.61 -15.70
N ASP A 53 11.90 20.48 -14.69
CA ASP A 53 13.08 21.20 -14.20
C ASP A 53 13.77 20.52 -13.00
N PHE A 54 13.36 19.31 -12.61
CA PHE A 54 14.05 18.52 -11.60
C PHE A 54 15.28 17.85 -12.21
N ILE A 55 16.41 18.53 -12.15
CA ILE A 55 17.73 17.96 -12.39
C ILE A 55 18.32 17.63 -11.01
N PRO A 56 18.31 16.37 -10.56
CA PRO A 56 18.95 16.00 -9.30
C PRO A 56 20.46 16.27 -9.37
N ASP A 57 20.95 17.11 -8.47
CA ASP A 57 22.38 17.39 -8.32
C ASP A 57 23.00 16.35 -7.39
N PHE A 58 23.67 15.37 -8.00
CA PHE A 58 24.36 14.29 -7.29
C PHE A 58 25.82 14.62 -6.96
N ASP A 59 26.32 15.78 -7.39
CA ASP A 59 27.70 16.23 -7.14
C ASP A 59 27.79 17.15 -5.90
N ASP A 60 26.65 17.48 -5.30
CA ASP A 60 26.60 18.15 -4.01
C ASP A 60 27.24 17.25 -2.93
N SER A 61 28.46 17.60 -2.55
CA SER A 61 29.29 16.89 -1.58
C SER A 61 28.97 17.30 -0.13
N SER A 62 27.87 18.03 0.09
CA SER A 62 27.38 18.42 1.42
C SER A 62 26.55 17.34 2.14
N TRP A 63 26.25 16.22 1.47
CA TRP A 63 25.63 15.07 2.12
C TRP A 63 26.63 14.36 3.06
N PRO A 64 26.28 14.15 4.34
CA PRO A 64 27.12 13.35 5.22
C PRO A 64 27.08 11.88 4.78
N VAL A 65 28.26 11.32 4.50
CA VAL A 65 28.49 9.87 4.31
C VAL A 65 28.20 9.06 5.57
#